data_AF-A0A355IX33-F1
#
_entry.id   AF-A0A355IX33-F1
#
_cell.length_a   1.000
_cell.length_b   1.000
_cell.length_c   1.000
_cell.angle_alpha   90.00
_cell.angle_beta   90.00
_cell.angle_gamma   90.00
#
_symmetry.space_group_name_H-M   'P 1'
#
loop_
_entity.id
_entity.type
_entity.pdbx_description
1 polymer ?
#
loop_
_entity_poly.entity_id
_entity_poly.type
_entity_poly.pdbx_seq_one_letter_code
_entity_poly.pdbx_strand_id
1 'polypeptide(L)'
;MQTFVIITVSLINLFIAATYFRNLYRKRSKPALAMWLFFSLAVTMSLITYLKEGNFGFWDNVLNTTDLVLTIFVTIAIFFMGDKSSRFNRFDMWCLVAVIAIVVFWLVSQNHLITNLGIQLILVIAYFPVVKRMLTMKENTEPFAVWIALMIAPMISLITSKGTLAAVYAIRAIICTGLLLALMIRIEWVKRKEPAALSDTKM
;
A
#
# COMPACT_ATOMS: atom_id res chain seq x y z
N MET A 1 -5.63 -21.95 14.91
CA MET A 1 -5.72 -21.25 13.61
C MET A 1 -5.34 -19.78 13.71
N GLN A 2 -5.97 -18.99 14.59
CA GLN A 2 -5.69 -17.54 14.73
C GLN A 2 -4.22 -17.20 14.97
N THR A 3 -3.55 -17.89 15.92
CA THR A 3 -2.12 -17.67 16.21
C THR A 3 -1.22 -17.91 14.99
N PHE A 4 -1.53 -18.95 14.20
CA PHE A 4 -0.78 -19.26 12.97
C PHE A 4 -0.89 -18.13 11.94
N VAL A 5 -2.11 -17.61 11.73
CA VAL A 5 -2.34 -16.48 10.82
C VAL A 5 -1.63 -15.23 11.32
N ILE A 6 -1.70 -14.94 12.62
CA ILE A 6 -1.01 -13.78 13.20
C ILE A 6 0.49 -13.83 12.96
N ILE A 7 1.11 -14.97 13.28
CA ILE A 7 2.55 -15.16 13.08
C ILE A 7 2.91 -15.04 11.59
N THR A 8 2.14 -15.71 10.72
CA THR A 8 2.43 -15.74 9.28
C THR A 8 2.31 -14.35 8.65
N VAL A 9 1.22 -13.63 8.91
CA VAL A 9 1.03 -12.26 8.37
C VAL A 9 2.10 -11.31 8.91
N SER A 10 2.45 -11.42 10.20
CA SER A 10 3.51 -10.62 10.80
C SER A 10 4.88 -10.89 10.17
N LEU A 11 5.22 -12.17 9.94
CA LEU A 11 6.47 -12.56 9.27
C LEU A 11 6.52 -12.07 7.82
N ILE A 12 5.39 -12.12 7.10
CA ILE A 12 5.31 -11.57 5.74
C ILE A 12 5.56 -10.06 5.76
N ASN A 13 4.93 -9.32 6.67
CA ASN A 13 5.13 -7.88 6.80
C ASN A 13 6.56 -7.50 7.25
N LEU A 14 7.20 -8.31 8.10
CA LEU A 14 8.63 -8.17 8.42
C LEU A 14 9.52 -8.43 7.20
N PHE A 15 9.22 -9.46 6.42
CA PHE A 15 9.94 -9.76 5.17
C PHE A 15 9.80 -8.60 4.16
N ILE A 16 8.60 -8.03 4.02
CA ILE A 16 8.35 -6.86 3.17
C ILE A 16 9.21 -5.69 3.66
N ALA A 17 9.12 -5.33 4.94
CA ALA A 17 9.87 -4.22 5.54
C ALA A 17 11.39 -4.37 5.29
N ALA A 18 11.94 -5.54 5.59
CA ALA A 18 13.36 -5.83 5.40
C ALA A 18 13.77 -5.76 3.92
N THR A 19 12.94 -6.31 3.02
CA THR A 19 13.19 -6.28 1.58
C THR A 19 13.15 -4.86 1.04
N TYR A 20 12.17 -4.06 1.48
CA TYR A 20 12.04 -2.65 1.11
C TYR A 20 13.26 -1.86 1.57
N PHE A 21 13.60 -1.97 2.86
CA PHE A 21 14.76 -1.30 3.44
C PHE A 21 16.05 -1.63 2.68
N ARG A 22 16.29 -2.92 2.40
CA ARG A 22 17.46 -3.38 1.63
C ARG A 22 17.49 -2.77 0.22
N ASN A 23 16.33 -2.67 -0.45
CA ASN A 23 16.25 -2.11 -1.80
C ASN A 23 16.43 -0.58 -1.81
N LEU A 24 15.91 0.14 -0.81
CA LEU A 24 16.19 1.56 -0.63
C LEU A 24 17.66 1.82 -0.34
N TYR A 25 18.26 1.05 0.58
CA TYR A 25 19.67 1.16 0.93
C TYR A 25 20.56 0.95 -0.30
N ARG A 26 20.24 -0.05 -1.13
CA ARG A 26 20.96 -0.33 -2.38
C ARG A 26 20.52 0.53 -3.58
N LYS A 27 19.64 1.52 -3.38
CA LYS A 27 19.09 2.41 -4.42
C LYS A 27 18.51 1.67 -5.65
N ARG A 28 17.97 0.46 -5.43
CA ARG A 28 17.37 -0.38 -6.48
C ARG A 28 15.91 -0.06 -6.76
N SER A 29 15.26 0.68 -5.88
CA SER A 29 13.86 1.06 -5.99
C SER A 29 13.71 2.54 -5.76
N LYS A 30 12.70 3.10 -6.42
CA LYS A 30 12.39 4.53 -6.40
C LYS A 30 10.94 4.67 -5.94
N PRO A 31 10.62 4.35 -4.69
CA PRO A 31 9.24 4.30 -4.21
C PRO A 31 8.64 5.69 -4.02
N ALA A 32 7.32 5.82 -4.16
CA ALA A 32 6.61 7.08 -3.99
C ALA A 32 6.32 7.36 -2.51
N LEU A 33 6.99 8.37 -1.91
CA LEU A 33 6.79 8.73 -0.49
C LEU A 33 5.32 9.07 -0.19
N ALA A 34 4.66 9.79 -1.10
CA ALA A 34 3.27 10.19 -0.94
C ALA A 34 2.33 8.99 -0.72
N MET A 35 2.48 7.92 -1.51
CA MET A 35 1.67 6.70 -1.36
C MET A 35 1.83 6.10 0.04
N TRP A 36 3.07 5.90 0.48
CA TRP A 36 3.33 5.28 1.78
C TRP A 36 2.85 6.15 2.94
N LEU A 37 2.99 7.48 2.84
CA LEU A 37 2.43 8.40 3.83
C LEU A 37 0.90 8.28 3.89
N PHE A 38 0.22 8.25 2.74
CA PHE A 38 -1.23 8.09 2.71
C PHE A 38 -1.66 6.74 3.27
N PHE A 39 -0.94 5.66 2.98
CA PHE A 39 -1.17 4.38 3.65
C PHE A 39 -0.99 4.49 5.16
N SER A 40 0.08 5.10 5.66
CA SER A 40 0.26 5.27 7.12
C SER A 40 -0.91 5.98 7.78
N LEU A 41 -1.34 7.12 7.23
CA LEU A 41 -2.47 7.88 7.76
C LEU A 41 -3.79 7.11 7.68
N ALA A 42 -4.09 6.54 6.52
CA ALA A 42 -5.34 5.84 6.27
C ALA A 42 -5.43 4.52 7.04
N VAL A 43 -4.36 3.72 7.11
CA VAL A 43 -4.32 2.47 7.87
C VAL A 43 -4.48 2.75 9.37
N THR A 44 -3.89 3.84 9.89
CA THR A 44 -4.08 4.30 11.28
C THR A 44 -5.56 4.55 11.55
N MET A 45 -6.21 5.35 10.71
CA MET A 45 -7.62 5.69 10.87
C MET A 45 -8.55 4.48 10.65
N SER A 46 -8.20 3.58 9.72
CA SER A 46 -8.91 2.32 9.49
C SER A 46 -8.91 1.47 10.76
N LEU A 47 -7.76 1.37 11.44
CA LEU A 47 -7.64 0.62 12.68
C LEU A 47 -8.43 1.28 13.82
N ILE A 48 -8.32 2.60 13.98
CA ILE A 48 -9.05 3.34 15.02
C ILE A 48 -10.57 3.16 14.85
N THR A 49 -11.07 3.31 13.63
CA THR A 49 -12.51 3.16 13.34
C THR A 49 -12.98 1.73 13.51
N TYR A 50 -12.17 0.74 13.12
CA TYR A 50 -12.45 -0.68 13.33
C TYR A 50 -12.57 -1.03 14.82
N LEU A 51 -11.60 -0.60 15.64
CA LEU A 51 -11.60 -0.85 17.08
C LEU A 51 -12.74 -0.13 17.83
N LYS A 52 -13.30 0.93 17.24
CA LYS A 52 -14.44 1.67 17.81
C LYS A 52 -15.80 1.20 17.29
N GLU A 53 -15.87 0.43 16.21
CA GLU A 53 -17.14 -0.08 15.67
C GLU A 53 -17.79 -1.14 16.60
N GLY A 54 -16.99 -1.87 17.37
CA GLY A 54 -17.47 -2.88 18.32
C GLY A 54 -16.39 -3.38 19.27
N ASN A 55 -16.62 -4.53 19.91
CA ASN A 55 -15.67 -5.16 20.84
C ASN A 55 -14.55 -5.93 20.09
N PHE A 56 -13.91 -5.31 19.10
CA PHE A 56 -12.81 -5.93 18.37
C PHE A 56 -11.46 -5.58 19.00
N GLY A 57 -10.56 -6.56 19.03
CA GLY A 57 -9.16 -6.35 19.43
C GLY A 57 -8.23 -6.14 18.24
N PHE A 58 -7.01 -5.68 18.51
CA PHE A 58 -5.95 -5.51 17.50
C PHE A 58 -5.64 -6.79 16.70
N TRP A 59 -5.82 -7.96 17.32
CA TRP A 59 -5.55 -9.26 16.72
C TRP A 59 -6.69 -9.82 15.88
N ASP A 60 -7.88 -9.21 15.94
CA ASP A 60 -9.04 -9.61 15.15
C ASP A 60 -8.97 -9.05 13.71
N ASN A 61 -8.13 -8.03 13.49
CA ASN A 61 -7.74 -7.51 12.19
C ASN A 61 -6.21 -7.38 12.12
N VAL A 62 -5.54 -8.54 12.14
CA VAL A 62 -4.07 -8.60 12.18
C VAL A 62 -3.41 -7.94 10.98
N LEU A 63 -4.04 -8.00 9.80
CA LEU A 63 -3.51 -7.32 8.62
C LEU A 63 -3.46 -5.80 8.84
N ASN A 64 -4.56 -5.17 9.24
CA ASN A 64 -4.55 -3.72 9.47
C ASN A 64 -3.55 -3.32 10.56
N THR A 65 -3.42 -4.11 11.64
CA THR A 65 -2.47 -3.85 12.73
C THR A 65 -1.02 -3.96 12.26
N THR A 66 -0.66 -5.02 11.53
CA THR A 66 0.70 -5.21 11.06
C THR A 66 1.06 -4.28 9.90
N ASP A 67 0.09 -3.94 9.04
CA ASP A 67 0.23 -2.94 7.99
C ASP A 67 0.50 -1.54 8.57
N LEU A 68 -0.06 -1.21 9.73
CA LEU A 68 0.22 0.07 10.39
C LEU A 68 1.71 0.20 10.68
N VAL A 69 2.30 -0.84 11.29
CA VAL A 69 3.74 -0.88 11.59
C VAL A 69 4.55 -0.85 10.30
N LEU A 70 4.20 -1.66 9.31
CA LEU A 70 4.90 -1.73 8.03
C LEU A 70 4.90 -0.38 7.31
N THR A 71 3.72 0.22 7.15
CA THR A 71 3.57 1.47 6.37
C THR A 71 4.28 2.63 7.03
N ILE A 72 4.19 2.76 8.37
CA ILE A 72 4.96 3.77 9.11
C ILE A 72 6.47 3.55 8.91
N PHE A 73 6.94 2.31 9.08
CA PHE A 73 8.36 1.99 8.90
C PHE A 73 8.85 2.34 7.49
N VAL A 74 8.11 1.93 6.46
CA VAL A 74 8.48 2.20 5.06
C VAL A 74 8.44 3.69 4.76
N THR A 75 7.43 4.42 5.24
CA THR A 75 7.35 5.88 5.11
C THR A 75 8.58 6.56 5.70
N ILE A 76 8.96 6.19 6.93
CA ILE A 76 10.15 6.71 7.60
C ILE A 76 11.43 6.37 6.82
N ALA A 77 11.57 5.12 6.36
CA ALA A 77 12.72 4.69 5.57
C ALA A 77 12.84 5.49 4.25
N ILE A 78 11.73 5.74 3.55
CA ILE A 78 11.73 6.56 2.33
C ILE A 78 12.01 8.03 2.66
N PHE A 79 11.51 8.55 3.77
CA PHE A 79 11.76 9.93 4.16
C PHE A 79 13.26 10.21 4.35
N PHE A 80 14.00 9.29 4.99
CA PHE A 80 15.44 9.44 5.22
C PHE A 80 16.31 8.97 4.05
N MET A 81 15.90 7.93 3.32
CA MET A 81 16.75 7.25 2.34
C MET A 81 16.24 7.35 0.89
N GLY A 82 15.06 7.92 0.67
CA GLY A 82 14.44 8.08 -0.63
C GLY A 82 15.15 9.08 -1.53
N ASP A 83 14.84 9.02 -2.83
CA ASP A 83 15.42 9.91 -3.84
C ASP A 83 14.65 11.25 -3.93
N LYS A 84 15.24 12.30 -4.52
CA LYS A 84 14.59 13.62 -4.72
C LYS A 84 13.31 13.52 -5.54
N SER A 85 13.19 12.53 -6.42
CA SER A 85 11.97 12.28 -7.22
C SER A 85 10.81 11.70 -6.40
N SER A 86 10.99 11.45 -5.10
CA SER A 86 9.94 10.99 -4.16
C SER A 86 9.10 12.15 -3.60
N ARG A 87 9.45 13.41 -3.94
CA ARG A 87 8.82 14.60 -3.37
C ARG A 87 7.37 14.78 -3.83
N PHE A 88 6.58 15.37 -2.94
CA PHE A 88 5.18 15.70 -3.17
C PHE A 88 5.00 16.57 -4.42
N ASN A 89 4.11 16.16 -5.29
CA ASN A 89 3.62 16.99 -6.39
C ASN A 89 2.25 17.61 -6.03
N ARG A 90 1.72 18.50 -6.89
CA ARG A 90 0.42 19.16 -6.65
C ARG A 90 -0.75 18.18 -6.49
N PHE A 91 -0.72 17.05 -7.21
CA PHE A 91 -1.74 16.00 -7.09
C PHE A 91 -1.67 15.32 -5.72
N ASP A 92 -0.47 15.01 -5.23
CA ASP A 92 -0.28 14.44 -3.89
C ASP A 92 -0.79 15.40 -2.81
N MET A 93 -0.63 16.71 -2.99
CA MET A 93 -1.20 17.71 -2.07
C MET A 93 -2.74 17.66 -2.04
N TRP A 94 -3.40 17.52 -3.18
CA TRP A 94 -4.86 17.35 -3.22
C TRP A 94 -5.31 16.05 -2.55
N CYS A 95 -4.58 14.95 -2.75
CA CYS A 95 -4.84 13.70 -2.03
C CYS A 95 -4.69 13.88 -0.52
N LEU A 96 -3.64 14.57 -0.06
CA LEU A 96 -3.43 14.85 1.36
C LEU A 96 -4.56 15.69 1.96
N VAL A 97 -5.03 16.72 1.25
CA VAL A 97 -6.19 17.54 1.66
C VAL A 97 -7.44 16.67 1.80
N ALA A 98 -7.69 15.75 0.86
CA ALA A 98 -8.82 14.83 0.94
C ALA A 98 -8.71 13.88 2.15
N VAL A 99 -7.50 13.38 2.47
CA VAL A 99 -7.26 12.57 3.69
C VAL A 99 -7.61 13.38 4.94
N ILE A 100 -7.11 14.61 5.05
CA ILE A 100 -7.36 15.49 6.19
C ILE A 100 -8.87 15.78 6.31
N ALA A 101 -9.56 16.06 5.21
CA ALA A 101 -10.99 16.31 5.20
C ALA A 101 -11.81 15.12 5.75
N ILE A 102 -11.44 13.89 5.37
CA ILE A 102 -12.09 12.67 5.88
C ILE A 102 -11.83 12.49 7.38
N VAL A 103 -10.62 12.79 7.85
CA VAL A 103 -10.30 12.77 9.29
C VAL A 103 -11.14 13.78 10.06
N VAL A 104 -11.25 15.02 9.56
CA VAL A 104 -12.07 16.07 10.19
C VAL A 104 -13.55 15.69 10.19
N PHE A 105 -14.05 15.15 9.08
CA PHE A 105 -15.43 14.64 9.00
C PHE A 105 -15.72 13.58 10.05
N TRP A 106 -14.78 12.66 10.31
CA TRP A 106 -14.94 11.65 11.34
C TRP A 106 -14.99 12.23 12.74
N LEU A 107 -14.11 13.19 13.05
CA LEU A 107 -14.08 13.84 14.37
C LEU A 107 -15.45 14.44 14.73
N VAL A 108 -16.17 14.98 13.74
CA VAL A 108 -17.50 15.55 13.93
C VAL A 108 -18.61 14.48 13.92
N SER A 109 -18.61 13.59 12.93
CA SER A 109 -19.73 12.66 12.71
C SER A 109 -19.72 11.45 13.65
N GLN A 110 -18.56 11.06 14.17
CA GLN A 110 -18.31 9.82 14.91
C GLN A 110 -18.86 8.55 14.23
N ASN A 111 -19.21 8.61 12.93
CA ASN A 111 -19.75 7.47 12.20
C ASN A 111 -18.59 6.58 11.72
N HIS A 112 -18.31 5.55 12.50
CA HIS A 112 -17.17 4.64 12.28
C HIS A 112 -17.25 3.91 10.94
N LEU A 113 -18.44 3.45 10.54
CA LEU A 113 -18.64 2.70 9.29
C LEU A 113 -18.42 3.58 8.06
N ILE A 114 -19.11 4.72 7.96
CA ILE A 114 -18.98 5.64 6.82
C ILE A 114 -17.54 6.14 6.71
N THR A 115 -16.93 6.44 7.84
CA THR A 115 -15.53 6.88 7.87
C THR A 115 -14.59 5.77 7.41
N ASN A 116 -14.77 4.54 7.89
CA ASN A 116 -13.93 3.43 7.47
C ASN A 116 -14.04 3.21 5.95
N LEU A 117 -15.24 3.22 5.39
CA LEU A 117 -15.44 3.12 3.94
C LEU A 117 -14.77 4.27 3.17
N GLY A 118 -14.86 5.51 3.67
CA GLY A 118 -14.13 6.65 3.11
C GLY A 118 -12.61 6.47 3.16
N ILE A 119 -12.10 5.86 4.24
CA ILE A 119 -10.68 5.51 4.38
C ILE A 119 -10.28 4.42 3.40
N GLN A 120 -11.11 3.40 3.17
CA GLN A 120 -10.84 2.39 2.14
C GLN A 120 -10.73 3.04 0.76
N LEU A 121 -11.58 4.03 0.45
CA LEU A 121 -11.49 4.80 -0.78
C LEU A 121 -10.18 5.58 -0.88
N ILE A 122 -9.74 6.23 0.20
CA ILE A 122 -8.41 6.87 0.25
C ILE A 122 -7.31 5.84 -0.03
N LEU A 123 -7.37 4.66 0.58
CA LEU A 123 -6.38 3.59 0.37
C LEU A 123 -6.33 3.14 -1.09
N VAL A 124 -7.44 3.17 -1.82
CA VAL A 124 -7.45 2.94 -3.27
C VAL A 124 -6.81 4.11 -4.02
N ILE A 125 -7.18 5.35 -3.68
CA ILE A 125 -6.65 6.56 -4.32
C ILE A 125 -5.14 6.72 -4.10
N ALA A 126 -4.61 6.23 -2.97
CA ALA A 126 -3.20 6.27 -2.64
C ALA A 126 -2.31 5.46 -3.61
N TYR A 127 -2.87 4.57 -4.44
CA TYR A 127 -2.13 3.90 -5.52
C TYR A 127 -1.85 4.81 -6.73
N PHE A 128 -2.60 5.89 -6.91
CA PHE A 128 -2.43 6.76 -8.09
C PHE A 128 -1.03 7.38 -8.21
N PRO A 129 -0.39 7.90 -7.13
CA PRO A 129 0.98 8.38 -7.18
C PRO A 129 1.97 7.37 -7.74
N VAL A 130 1.90 6.10 -7.32
CA VAL A 130 2.81 5.05 -7.81
C VAL A 130 2.52 4.67 -9.26
N VAL A 131 1.23 4.53 -9.62
CA VAL A 131 0.80 4.23 -10.99
C VAL A 131 1.25 5.34 -11.94
N LYS A 132 0.96 6.60 -11.61
CA LYS A 132 1.37 7.77 -12.40
C LYS A 132 2.88 7.80 -12.58
N ARG A 133 3.64 7.53 -11.51
CA ARG A 133 5.10 7.51 -11.57
C ARG A 133 5.63 6.43 -12.51
N MET A 134 5.17 5.19 -12.37
CA MET A 134 5.60 4.09 -13.24
C MET A 134 5.27 4.36 -14.72
N LEU A 135 4.09 4.92 -14.99
CA LEU A 135 3.68 5.31 -16.35
C LEU A 135 4.53 6.45 -16.91
N THR A 136 4.87 7.44 -16.09
CA THR A 136 5.69 8.60 -16.50
C THR A 136 7.14 8.19 -16.76
N MET A 137 7.71 7.36 -15.88
CA MET A 137 9.10 6.92 -15.99
C MET A 137 9.29 5.75 -16.96
N LYS A 138 8.19 5.12 -17.41
CA LYS A 138 8.19 3.88 -18.20
C LYS A 138 9.07 2.76 -17.61
N GLU A 139 9.24 2.78 -16.29
CA GLU A 139 10.05 1.81 -15.56
C GLU A 139 9.31 1.34 -14.32
N ASN A 140 9.53 0.08 -13.95
CA ASN A 140 9.04 -0.43 -12.68
C ASN A 140 9.90 0.15 -11.55
N THR A 141 9.29 0.99 -10.72
CA THR A 141 9.95 1.65 -9.60
C THR A 141 9.91 0.85 -8.30
N GLU A 142 9.22 -0.30 -8.30
CA GLU A 142 8.82 -1.06 -7.13
C GLU A 142 9.30 -2.53 -7.16
N PRO A 143 9.65 -3.15 -6.02
CA PRO A 143 10.06 -4.55 -5.99
C PRO A 143 8.87 -5.51 -6.14
N PHE A 144 8.88 -6.39 -7.16
CA PHE A 144 7.86 -7.44 -7.33
C PHE A 144 7.66 -8.30 -6.09
N ALA A 145 8.75 -8.74 -5.43
CA ALA A 145 8.67 -9.59 -4.25
C ALA A 145 7.86 -8.95 -3.11
N VAL A 146 7.95 -7.62 -2.96
CA VAL A 146 7.18 -6.88 -1.95
C VAL A 146 5.71 -6.90 -2.28
N TRP A 147 5.34 -6.59 -3.53
CA TRP A 147 3.94 -6.50 -3.93
C TRP A 147 3.24 -7.85 -4.00
N ILE A 148 3.98 -8.93 -4.34
CA ILE A 148 3.48 -10.30 -4.22
C ILE A 148 3.21 -10.64 -2.76
N ALA A 149 4.15 -10.33 -1.86
CA ALA A 149 3.96 -10.55 -0.43
C ALA A 149 2.79 -9.73 0.14
N LEU A 150 2.64 -8.47 -0.28
CA LEU A 150 1.50 -7.60 0.07
C LEU A 150 0.15 -8.12 -0.47
N MET A 151 0.16 -8.96 -1.50
CA MET A 151 -1.04 -9.64 -2.00
C MET A 151 -1.32 -10.94 -1.23
N ILE A 152 -0.29 -11.67 -0.82
CA ILE A 152 -0.43 -12.94 -0.08
C ILE A 152 -0.89 -12.68 1.36
N ALA A 153 -0.33 -11.69 2.05
CA ALA A 153 -0.70 -11.34 3.43
C ALA A 153 -2.22 -11.17 3.64
N PRO A 154 -2.96 -10.39 2.83
CA PRO A 154 -4.41 -10.25 2.98
C PRO A 154 -5.18 -11.53 2.65
N MET A 155 -4.73 -12.34 1.69
CA MET A 155 -5.36 -13.64 1.41
C MET A 155 -5.31 -14.56 2.64
N ILE A 156 -4.18 -14.57 3.36
CA ILE A 156 -4.02 -15.35 4.59
C ILE A 156 -4.83 -14.72 5.74
N SER A 157 -4.82 -13.39 5.87
CA SER A 157 -5.56 -12.69 6.93
C SER A 157 -7.06 -12.93 6.87
N LEU A 158 -7.64 -13.07 5.67
CA LEU A 158 -9.08 -13.30 5.50
C LEU A 158 -9.60 -14.54 6.24
N ILE A 159 -8.75 -15.55 6.47
CA ILE A 159 -9.11 -16.79 7.17
C ILE A 159 -9.59 -16.51 8.61
N THR A 160 -9.07 -15.45 9.25
CA THR A 160 -9.34 -15.15 10.67
C THR A 160 -9.84 -13.74 10.90
N SER A 161 -10.11 -12.98 9.83
CA SER A 161 -10.58 -11.58 9.92
C SER A 161 -12.00 -11.55 10.50
N LYS A 162 -12.21 -10.77 11.58
CA LYS A 162 -13.54 -10.64 12.19
C LYS A 162 -14.17 -9.29 11.86
N GLY A 163 -15.43 -9.35 11.45
CA GLY A 163 -16.23 -8.16 11.11
C GLY A 163 -16.09 -7.73 9.66
N THR A 164 -17.11 -7.03 9.17
CA THR A 164 -17.23 -6.60 7.76
C THR A 164 -16.08 -5.67 7.38
N LEU A 165 -15.68 -4.74 8.25
CA LEU A 165 -14.61 -3.78 7.95
C LEU A 165 -13.24 -4.47 7.73
N ALA A 166 -12.93 -5.50 8.52
CA ALA A 166 -11.69 -6.27 8.34
C ALA A 166 -11.67 -7.03 7.00
N ALA A 167 -12.81 -7.62 6.62
CA ALA A 167 -12.95 -8.29 5.33
C ALA A 167 -12.83 -7.30 4.16
N VAL A 168 -13.50 -6.15 4.22
CA VAL A 168 -13.41 -5.09 3.21
C VAL A 168 -11.96 -4.61 3.06
N TYR A 169 -11.26 -4.37 4.18
CA TYR A 169 -9.86 -3.93 4.17
C TYR A 169 -8.95 -4.94 3.44
N ALA A 170 -9.11 -6.24 3.72
CA ALA A 170 -8.31 -7.30 3.10
C ALA A 170 -8.68 -7.56 1.63
N ILE A 171 -9.98 -7.60 1.28
CA ILE A 171 -10.43 -7.78 -0.11
C ILE A 171 -9.94 -6.61 -0.98
N ARG A 172 -10.07 -5.38 -0.49
CA ARG A 172 -9.54 -4.19 -1.16
C ARG A 172 -8.03 -4.32 -1.36
N ALA A 173 -7.30 -4.85 -0.38
CA ALA A 173 -5.86 -5.10 -0.52
C ALA A 173 -5.57 -6.00 -1.71
N ILE A 174 -6.19 -7.17 -1.76
CA ILE A 174 -6.01 -8.17 -2.82
C ILE A 174 -6.26 -7.55 -4.20
N ILE A 175 -7.38 -6.84 -4.37
CA ILE A 175 -7.76 -6.23 -5.65
C ILE A 175 -6.73 -5.17 -6.05
N CYS A 176 -6.42 -4.21 -5.19
CA CYS A 176 -5.49 -3.12 -5.53
C CYS A 176 -4.08 -3.62 -5.79
N THR A 177 -3.56 -4.55 -4.97
CA THR A 177 -2.22 -5.11 -5.17
C THR A 177 -2.16 -5.95 -6.44
N GLY A 178 -3.22 -6.71 -6.75
CA GLY A 178 -3.31 -7.48 -7.98
C GLY A 178 -3.30 -6.60 -9.22
N LEU A 179 -4.06 -5.50 -9.22
CA LEU A 179 -4.06 -4.52 -10.31
C LEU A 179 -2.69 -3.84 -10.48
N LEU A 180 -2.02 -3.49 -9.37
CA LEU A 180 -0.69 -2.90 -9.45
C LEU A 180 0.34 -3.90 -9.98
N LEU A 181 0.30 -5.15 -9.54
CA LEU A 181 1.16 -6.22 -10.07
C LEU A 181 0.95 -6.43 -11.57
N ALA A 182 -0.30 -6.42 -12.05
CA ALA A 182 -0.61 -6.49 -13.47
C ALA A 182 0.00 -5.30 -14.25
N LEU A 183 -0.05 -4.09 -13.69
CA LEU A 183 0.61 -2.91 -14.28
C LEU A 183 2.13 -3.08 -14.32
N MET A 184 2.75 -3.53 -13.23
CA MET A 184 4.20 -3.78 -13.16
C MET A 184 4.63 -4.79 -14.22
N ILE A 185 3.88 -5.90 -14.39
CA ILE A 185 4.11 -6.91 -15.43
C ILE A 185 4.01 -6.28 -16.82
N ARG A 186 2.95 -5.49 -17.08
CA ARG A 186 2.75 -4.81 -18.37
C ARG A 186 3.94 -3.91 -18.72
N ILE A 187 4.40 -3.09 -17.78
CA ILE A 187 5.51 -2.15 -18.01
C ILE A 187 6.81 -2.91 -18.31
N GLU A 188 7.11 -3.94 -17.53
CA GLU A 188 8.29 -4.78 -17.74
C GLU A 188 8.23 -5.51 -19.10
N TRP A 189 7.05 -5.97 -19.51
CA TRP A 189 6.87 -6.64 -20.80
C TRP A 189 7.05 -5.69 -21.99
N VAL A 190 6.50 -4.47 -21.91
CA VAL A 190 6.69 -3.44 -22.95
C VAL A 190 8.17 -3.06 -23.07
N LYS A 191 8.84 -2.83 -21.94
CA LYS A 191 10.28 -2.49 -21.92
C LYS A 191 11.15 -3.58 -22.54
N ARG A 192 10.78 -4.86 -22.42
CA ARG A 192 11.49 -5.98 -23.07
C ARG A 192 11.27 -6.08 -24.57
N LYS A 193 10.21 -5.48 -25.12
CA LYS A 193 9.92 -5.47 -26.55
C LYS A 193 10.59 -4.31 -27.30
N GLU A 194 10.85 -3.19 -26.63
CA GLU A 194 11.55 -2.03 -27.23
C GLU A 194 12.96 -2.32 -27.80
N PRO A 195 13.79 -3.24 -27.24
CA PRO A 195 15.07 -3.61 -27.82
C PRO A 195 14.97 -4.32 -29.18
N ALA A 196 13.87 -5.02 -29.48
CA ALA A 196 13.73 -5.80 -30.72
C ALA A 196 13.32 -4.94 -31.94
N ALA A 197 12.79 -3.74 -31.73
CA ALA A 197 12.34 -2.87 -32.83
C ALA A 197 13.46 -1.98 -33.41
N LEU A 198 14.61 -1.86 -32.73
CA LEU A 198 15.74 -1.02 -33.16
C LEU A 198 16.82 -1.80 -33.94
N SER A 199 16.73 -3.14 -34.01
CA SER A 199 17.59 -3.96 -34.90
C SER A 199 17.05 -4.06 -36.33
N ASP A 200 15.74 -3.95 -36.52
CA ASP A 200 15.10 -4.19 -37.83
C ASP A 200 15.01 -2.93 -38.72
N THR A 201 15.44 -1.76 -38.21
CA THR A 201 15.48 -0.50 -38.99
C THR A 201 16.89 -0.14 -39.47
N LYS A 202 17.87 -1.01 -39.27
CA LYS A 202 19.28 -0.80 -39.68
C LYS A 202 19.80 -1.84 -40.69
N MET A 203 18.91 -2.48 -41.45
CA MET A 203 19.28 -3.32 -42.60
C MET A 203 18.76 -2.71 -43.89
#